data_AF-A0A7Z9LUC1-F1
#
_entry.id   AF-A0A7Z9LUC1-F1
#
_cell.length_a   1.000
_cell.length_b   1.000
_cell.length_c   1.000
_cell.angle_alpha   90.00
_cell.angle_beta   90.00
_cell.angle_gamma   90.00
#
_symmetry.space_group_name_H-M   'P 1'
#
loop_
_entity.id
_entity.type
_entity.pdbx_description
1 polymer ?
#
loop_
_entity_poly.entity_id
_entity_poly.type
_entity_poly.pdbx_seq_one_letter_code
_entity_poly.pdbx_strand_id
1 'polypeptide(L)'
;MLKKDETTSKKCLYGSILAILLLSATTVGAMEQYPYFDPQQGFGIENDASPWFDGKDYPFFREMYDGKSLKPQEEGSYQNFPEKSVPVRIVLGKVVRIFDPFIPAVSGDGAGAKGNPREFNPKNPTQSSAASLKRGETLFNTYCAACHGEDGLSQTVVVEKGVPAPPITAFFQMPTAAPHLYNKIKYGSFFQEPRGFMPSYGAQTSVRDRWDMVNYMMSDTFGKGSSQ
;
A
#
# COMPACT_ATOMS: atom_id res chain seq x y z
N MET A 1 8.90 21.52 -62.58
CA MET A 1 9.24 22.47 -61.49
C MET A 1 8.03 22.59 -60.57
N LEU A 2 7.96 21.78 -59.51
CA LEU A 2 6.92 21.87 -58.47
C LEU A 2 7.56 22.51 -57.24
N LYS A 3 7.20 23.76 -56.97
CA LYS A 3 7.68 24.53 -55.82
C LYS A 3 6.97 23.96 -54.59
N LYS A 4 7.71 23.27 -53.71
CA LYS A 4 7.19 22.76 -52.44
C LYS A 4 6.86 23.97 -51.54
N ASP A 5 5.58 24.19 -51.29
CA ASP A 5 5.08 25.19 -50.32
C ASP A 5 5.45 24.77 -48.89
N GLU A 6 6.68 25.07 -48.50
CA GLU A 6 7.25 24.83 -47.17
C GLU A 6 6.54 25.64 -46.07
N THR A 7 5.82 26.69 -46.47
CA THR A 7 5.14 27.65 -45.59
C THR A 7 3.85 27.09 -44.98
N THR A 8 3.17 26.18 -45.69
CA THR A 8 1.89 25.59 -45.24
C THR A 8 2.12 24.50 -44.19
N SER A 9 3.20 23.73 -44.33
CA SER A 9 3.58 22.66 -43.39
C SER A 9 3.98 23.20 -42.01
N LYS A 10 4.76 24.30 -41.97
CA LYS A 10 5.18 24.92 -40.71
C LYS A 10 4.00 25.49 -39.93
N LYS A 11 3.02 26.12 -40.61
CA LYS A 11 1.81 26.67 -39.96
C LYS A 11 0.93 25.58 -39.32
N CYS A 12 0.77 24.42 -39.97
CA CYS A 12 0.07 23.28 -39.37
C CYS A 12 0.82 22.70 -38.17
N LEU A 13 2.14 22.62 -38.22
CA LEU A 13 2.95 22.11 -37.12
C LEU A 13 2.87 23.02 -35.88
N TYR A 14 2.97 24.35 -36.06
CA TYR A 14 2.83 25.31 -34.97
C TYR A 14 1.40 25.35 -34.42
N GLY A 15 0.37 25.22 -35.27
CA GLY A 15 -1.02 25.14 -34.83
C GLY A 15 -1.30 23.91 -33.96
N SER A 16 -0.76 22.75 -34.33
CA SER A 16 -0.91 21.50 -33.56
C SER A 16 -0.15 21.54 -32.23
N ILE A 17 1.04 22.14 -32.19
CA ILE A 17 1.80 22.31 -30.93
C ILE A 17 1.06 23.26 -29.98
N LEU A 18 0.48 24.36 -30.48
CA LEU A 18 -0.29 25.30 -29.67
C LEU A 18 -1.57 24.64 -29.12
N ALA A 19 -2.25 23.81 -29.91
CA ALA A 19 -3.42 23.06 -29.46
C ALA A 19 -3.08 22.05 -28.36
N ILE A 20 -1.95 21.33 -28.48
CA ILE A 20 -1.48 20.38 -27.45
C ILE A 20 -1.10 21.11 -26.16
N LEU A 21 -0.42 22.26 -26.25
CA LEU A 21 -0.10 23.11 -25.10
C LEU A 21 -1.34 23.64 -24.37
N LEU A 22 -2.37 24.05 -25.12
CA LEU A 22 -3.64 24.52 -24.55
C LEU A 22 -4.45 23.39 -23.90
N LEU A 23 -4.39 22.17 -24.45
CA LEU A 23 -5.04 20.98 -23.88
C LEU A 23 -4.30 20.40 -22.66
N SER A 24 -2.98 20.54 -22.58
CA SER A 24 -2.21 20.15 -21.38
C SER A 24 -2.34 21.14 -20.22
N ALA A 25 -2.63 22.41 -20.49
CA ALA A 25 -2.76 23.42 -19.45
C ALA A 25 -3.99 23.20 -18.54
N THR A 26 -5.05 22.56 -19.05
CA THR A 26 -6.30 22.36 -18.29
C THR A 26 -6.24 21.21 -17.29
N THR A 27 -5.29 20.28 -17.39
CA THR A 27 -5.18 19.15 -16.44
C THR A 27 -4.26 19.44 -15.26
N VAL A 28 -3.42 20.48 -15.34
CA VAL A 28 -2.52 20.86 -14.24
C VAL A 28 -3.26 21.66 -13.16
N GLY A 29 -4.30 22.41 -13.52
CA GLY A 29 -5.05 23.25 -12.57
C GLY A 29 -6.00 22.50 -11.61
N ALA A 30 -6.21 21.19 -11.78
CA ALA A 30 -7.18 20.43 -10.97
C ALA A 30 -6.54 19.52 -9.91
N MET A 31 -5.21 19.38 -9.88
CA MET A 31 -4.49 18.50 -8.93
C MET A 31 -3.85 19.24 -7.74
N GLU A 32 -3.94 20.57 -7.67
CA GLU A 32 -3.35 21.38 -6.59
C GLU A 32 -4.34 22.36 -5.93
N GLN A 33 -5.63 22.01 -5.86
CA GLN A 33 -6.57 22.74 -4.97
C GLN A 33 -6.41 22.32 -3.49
N TYR A 34 -5.27 21.71 -3.14
CA TYR A 34 -4.75 21.59 -1.78
C TYR A 34 -3.36 22.21 -1.83
N PRO A 35 -3.14 23.37 -1.18
CA PRO A 35 -3.56 23.63 0.18
C PRO A 35 -4.93 24.33 0.24
N TYR A 36 -5.67 24.04 1.30
CA TYR A 36 -6.74 24.92 1.78
C TYR A 36 -6.15 26.33 1.88
N PHE A 37 -6.45 27.17 0.89
CA PHE A 37 -6.09 28.57 0.90
C PHE A 37 -7.14 29.24 1.76
N ASP A 38 -6.86 29.33 3.06
CA ASP A 38 -7.71 30.10 3.98
C ASP A 38 -7.63 31.55 3.53
N PRO A 39 -8.69 32.14 2.94
CA PRO A 39 -8.70 33.57 2.77
C PRO A 39 -8.77 34.13 4.18
N GLN A 40 -7.64 34.63 4.69
CA GLN A 40 -7.49 35.38 5.94
C GLN A 40 -8.29 36.72 5.91
N GLN A 41 -9.49 36.68 5.34
CA GLN A 41 -10.42 37.77 5.10
C GLN A 41 -11.84 37.34 5.55
N GLY A 42 -11.94 36.42 6.51
CA GLY A 42 -13.19 36.05 7.16
C GLY A 42 -13.51 36.98 8.35
N PHE A 43 -14.68 37.62 8.31
CA PHE A 43 -15.43 38.21 9.44
C PHE A 43 -14.68 39.15 10.43
N GLY A 44 -13.58 39.80 10.03
CA GLY A 44 -12.92 40.81 10.88
C GLY A 44 -12.25 40.24 12.14
N ILE A 45 -11.73 39.02 12.07
CA ILE A 45 -11.06 38.35 13.18
C ILE A 45 -9.57 38.70 13.13
N GLU A 46 -9.05 39.40 14.14
CA GLU A 46 -7.65 39.88 14.17
C GLU A 46 -6.59 38.79 14.44
N ASN A 47 -6.95 37.50 14.42
CA ASN A 47 -6.04 36.36 14.70
C ASN A 47 -6.54 35.04 14.08
N ASP A 48 -6.90 35.03 12.80
CA ASP A 48 -7.37 33.84 12.07
C ASP A 48 -6.34 32.69 11.95
N ALA A 49 -5.05 32.98 12.14
CA ALA A 49 -3.97 32.00 12.11
C ALA A 49 -3.87 31.15 13.40
N SER A 50 -4.58 31.53 14.47
CA SER A 50 -4.69 30.69 15.66
C SER A 50 -5.62 29.52 15.30
N PRO A 51 -5.31 28.26 15.68
CA PRO A 51 -6.28 27.20 15.56
C PRO A 51 -7.58 27.70 16.19
N TRP A 52 -8.64 27.80 15.39
CA TRP A 52 -9.96 28.23 15.83
C TRP A 52 -10.51 27.39 17.00
N PHE A 53 -9.86 26.26 17.25
CA PHE A 53 -9.95 25.48 18.47
C PHE A 53 -8.95 25.99 19.52
N ASP A 54 -9.43 26.81 20.44
CA ASP A 54 -8.74 27.21 21.67
C ASP A 54 -8.65 26.08 22.72
N GLY A 55 -8.89 24.83 22.30
CA GLY A 55 -8.97 23.65 23.15
C GLY A 55 -10.15 23.66 24.12
N LYS A 56 -11.05 24.65 24.05
CA LYS A 56 -12.23 24.71 24.92
C LYS A 56 -13.37 23.90 24.32
N ASP A 57 -14.03 23.14 25.19
CA ASP A 57 -15.21 22.39 24.83
C ASP A 57 -16.40 23.35 24.73
N TYR A 58 -16.82 23.66 23.51
CA TYR A 58 -18.00 24.47 23.27
C TYR A 58 -19.24 23.56 23.17
N PRO A 59 -20.21 23.67 24.09
CA PRO A 59 -21.34 22.72 24.17
C PRO A 59 -22.48 23.04 23.18
N PHE A 60 -22.30 24.02 22.29
CA PHE A 60 -23.32 24.38 21.30
C PHE A 60 -23.15 23.57 20.00
N PHE A 61 -24.28 23.29 19.31
CA PHE A 61 -24.36 22.52 18.06
C PHE A 61 -23.82 21.08 18.11
N ARG A 62 -23.89 20.41 19.27
CA ARG A 62 -23.42 19.02 19.45
C ARG A 62 -24.36 17.95 18.89
N GLU A 63 -25.58 18.33 18.51
CA GLU A 63 -26.64 17.38 18.14
C GLU A 63 -26.29 16.44 16.98
N MET A 64 -25.35 16.84 16.11
CA MET A 64 -24.86 16.02 15.01
C MET A 64 -23.35 15.70 15.09
N TYR A 65 -22.67 16.14 16.14
CA TYR A 65 -21.24 15.87 16.34
C TYR A 65 -21.03 14.41 16.74
N ASP A 66 -21.79 13.95 17.76
CA ASP A 66 -21.80 12.57 18.25
C ASP A 66 -23.04 11.84 17.73
N GLY A 67 -23.03 11.55 16.42
CA GLY A 67 -24.17 10.92 15.77
C GLY A 67 -24.50 9.52 16.33
N LYS A 68 -25.79 9.16 16.38
CA LYS A 68 -26.29 7.86 16.87
C LYS A 68 -25.69 6.60 16.18
N SER A 69 -25.05 6.76 15.02
CA SER A 69 -24.46 5.64 14.29
C SER A 69 -23.09 5.30 14.85
N LEU A 70 -22.91 4.03 15.23
CA LEU A 70 -21.61 3.47 15.63
C LEU A 70 -20.55 3.75 14.55
N LYS A 71 -19.40 4.29 14.95
CA LYS A 71 -18.25 4.43 14.06
C LYS A 71 -17.32 3.21 14.16
N PRO A 72 -16.56 2.87 13.10
CA PRO A 72 -15.70 1.69 13.10
C PRO A 72 -14.60 1.65 14.18
N GLN A 73 -14.14 2.80 14.67
CA GLN A 73 -13.05 2.92 15.64
C GLN A 73 -13.44 3.79 16.86
N GLU A 74 -14.74 3.99 17.08
CA GLU A 74 -15.24 4.75 18.24
C GLU A 74 -15.09 3.91 19.51
N GLU A 75 -14.72 4.55 20.62
CA GLU A 75 -14.61 3.87 21.90
C GLU A 75 -15.95 3.21 22.28
N GLY A 76 -15.93 1.95 22.70
CA GLY A 76 -17.14 1.19 23.04
C GLY A 76 -17.96 0.63 21.86
N SER A 77 -17.67 1.02 20.60
CA SER A 77 -18.45 0.57 19.43
C SER A 77 -18.24 -0.89 19.01
N TYR A 78 -17.05 -1.47 19.26
CA TYR A 78 -16.63 -2.80 18.77
C TYR A 78 -15.91 -3.68 19.81
N GLN A 79 -16.26 -3.60 21.09
CA GLN A 79 -15.55 -4.35 22.13
C GLN A 79 -15.93 -5.85 22.18
N ASN A 80 -17.12 -6.23 21.71
CA ASN A 80 -17.58 -7.63 21.74
C ASN A 80 -18.01 -8.11 20.35
N PHE A 81 -17.12 -8.79 19.64
CA PHE A 81 -17.51 -9.53 18.43
C PHE A 81 -18.34 -10.76 18.82
N PRO A 82 -19.44 -11.08 18.12
CA PRO A 82 -20.10 -12.37 18.28
C PRO A 82 -19.10 -13.50 18.02
N GLU A 83 -19.06 -14.52 18.88
CA GLU A 83 -18.07 -15.62 18.86
C GLU A 83 -17.95 -16.35 17.51
N LYS A 84 -19.00 -16.30 16.69
CA LYS A 84 -19.08 -16.96 15.38
C LYS A 84 -19.09 -15.99 14.19
N SER A 85 -18.75 -14.73 14.42
CA SER A 85 -18.65 -13.75 13.34
C SER A 85 -17.42 -14.04 12.47
N VAL A 86 -17.63 -14.03 11.15
CA VAL A 86 -16.56 -14.09 10.16
C VAL A 86 -16.45 -12.72 9.50
N PRO A 87 -15.23 -12.19 9.31
CA PRO A 87 -15.05 -10.93 8.59
C PRO A 87 -15.59 -11.07 7.16
N VAL A 88 -16.52 -10.18 6.80
CA VAL A 88 -17.11 -10.13 5.46
C VAL A 88 -16.70 -8.85 4.76
N ARG A 89 -16.46 -8.93 3.44
CA ARG A 89 -16.28 -7.75 2.59
C ARG A 89 -17.49 -7.63 1.68
N ILE A 90 -18.00 -6.41 1.51
CA ILE A 90 -18.98 -6.13 0.46
C ILE A 90 -18.24 -5.76 -0.82
N VAL A 91 -18.44 -6.54 -1.89
CA VAL A 91 -17.93 -6.23 -3.23
C VAL A 91 -19.13 -6.06 -4.15
N LEU A 92 -19.33 -4.86 -4.68
CA LEU A 92 -20.48 -4.52 -5.54
C LEU A 92 -21.83 -4.94 -4.92
N GLY A 93 -22.03 -4.63 -3.64
CA GLY A 93 -23.26 -4.96 -2.91
C GLY A 93 -23.42 -6.43 -2.50
N LYS A 94 -22.48 -7.31 -2.84
CA LYS A 94 -22.53 -8.73 -2.45
C LYS A 94 -21.60 -9.01 -1.28
N VAL A 95 -22.09 -9.75 -0.28
CA VAL A 95 -21.29 -10.30 0.81
C VAL A 95 -20.35 -11.36 0.23
N VAL A 96 -19.07 -11.06 0.21
CA VAL A 96 -18.01 -11.98 -0.20
C VAL A 96 -17.23 -12.39 1.03
N ARG A 97 -17.12 -13.71 1.26
CA ARG A 97 -16.20 -14.26 2.26
C ARG A 97 -14.78 -13.98 1.82
N ILE A 98 -14.00 -13.30 2.65
CA ILE A 98 -12.56 -13.18 2.44
C ILE A 98 -11.97 -14.57 2.74
N PHE A 99 -11.62 -15.32 1.70
CA PHE A 99 -10.97 -16.62 1.87
C PHE A 99 -9.46 -16.44 1.87
N ASP A 100 -8.87 -16.38 3.05
CA ASP A 100 -7.42 -16.45 3.26
C ASP A 100 -7.10 -17.54 4.29
N PRO A 101 -7.04 -18.83 3.86
CA PRO A 101 -7.02 -19.96 4.77
C PRO A 101 -5.77 -19.96 5.65
N PHE A 102 -5.91 -20.42 6.89
CA PHE A 102 -4.75 -20.65 7.74
C PHE A 102 -3.94 -21.83 7.20
N ILE A 103 -2.63 -21.62 7.02
CA ILE A 103 -1.66 -22.63 6.59
C ILE A 103 -0.74 -22.89 7.79
N PRO A 104 -0.68 -24.12 8.33
CA PRO A 104 0.20 -24.44 9.46
C PRO A 104 1.67 -24.40 9.04
N ALA A 105 2.58 -24.04 9.96
CA ALA A 105 4.01 -24.04 9.66
C ALA A 105 4.55 -25.45 9.44
N VAL A 106 4.19 -26.33 10.38
CA VAL A 106 4.54 -27.75 10.41
C VAL A 106 3.25 -28.56 10.43
N SER A 107 3.18 -29.64 9.67
CA SER A 107 2.12 -30.64 9.73
C SER A 107 2.69 -32.06 9.76
N GLY A 108 2.00 -32.97 10.44
CA GLY A 108 2.48 -34.35 10.58
C GLY A 108 3.84 -34.42 11.26
N ASP A 109 4.77 -35.15 10.65
CA ASP A 109 6.16 -35.34 11.11
C ASP A 109 7.12 -34.20 10.71
N GLY A 110 6.63 -33.18 10.00
CA GLY A 110 7.47 -32.08 9.52
C GLY A 110 8.39 -32.43 8.35
N ALA A 111 8.27 -33.62 7.76
CA ALA A 111 9.11 -34.04 6.64
C ALA A 111 8.56 -33.60 5.26
N GLY A 112 9.44 -33.01 4.44
CA GLY A 112 9.15 -32.67 3.05
C GLY A 112 8.02 -31.65 2.87
N ALA A 113 7.40 -31.66 1.68
CA ALA A 113 6.38 -30.67 1.31
C ALA A 113 5.06 -30.81 2.07
N LYS A 114 4.70 -32.04 2.47
CA LYS A 114 3.55 -32.30 3.33
C LYS A 114 3.84 -31.93 4.79
N GLY A 115 5.11 -31.98 5.20
CA GLY A 115 5.56 -31.58 6.51
C GLY A 115 5.60 -30.07 6.72
N ASN A 116 5.91 -29.31 5.66
CA ASN A 116 6.13 -27.86 5.72
C ASN A 116 5.25 -27.10 4.70
N PRO A 117 3.91 -27.10 4.86
CA PRO A 117 3.02 -26.65 3.79
C PRO A 117 3.13 -25.15 3.48
N ARG A 118 3.61 -24.31 4.42
CA ARG A 118 3.92 -22.88 4.17
C ARG A 118 5.04 -22.67 3.14
N GLU A 119 5.96 -23.61 3.01
CA GLU A 119 7.04 -23.46 2.04
C GLU A 119 6.54 -23.71 0.60
N PHE A 120 5.42 -24.41 0.42
CA PHE A 120 4.97 -24.83 -0.90
C PHE A 120 3.61 -24.25 -1.31
N ASN A 121 2.87 -23.63 -0.38
CA ASN A 121 1.54 -23.07 -0.60
C ASN A 121 1.39 -21.71 0.10
N PRO A 122 0.62 -20.76 -0.46
CA PRO A 122 -0.22 -20.88 -1.64
C PRO A 122 0.51 -20.63 -2.95
N LYS A 123 -0.11 -20.98 -4.08
CA LYS A 123 0.36 -20.60 -5.42
C LYS A 123 -0.13 -19.19 -5.75
N ASN A 124 0.69 -18.44 -6.50
CA ASN A 124 0.37 -17.08 -6.91
C ASN A 124 -0.79 -17.07 -7.95
N PRO A 125 -1.97 -16.53 -7.62
CA PRO A 125 -3.05 -16.34 -8.59
C PRO A 125 -2.93 -15.01 -9.34
N THR A 126 -2.00 -14.13 -8.96
CA THR A 126 -1.89 -12.76 -9.46
C THR A 126 -0.80 -12.70 -10.52
N GLN A 127 -1.18 -12.41 -11.76
CA GLN A 127 -0.25 -12.20 -12.87
C GLN A 127 0.74 -11.08 -12.53
N SER A 128 2.05 -11.36 -12.69
CA SER A 128 3.11 -10.35 -12.58
C SER A 128 3.07 -9.39 -13.78
N SER A 129 2.15 -8.43 -13.69
CA SER A 129 1.92 -7.36 -14.67
C SER A 129 2.52 -6.05 -14.18
N ALA A 130 2.73 -5.07 -15.06
CA ALA A 130 3.24 -3.75 -14.67
C ALA A 130 2.39 -3.09 -13.55
N ALA A 131 1.08 -3.28 -13.57
CA ALA A 131 0.20 -2.78 -12.51
C ALA A 131 0.42 -3.51 -11.16
N SER A 132 0.66 -4.82 -11.20
CA SER A 132 1.00 -5.62 -10.01
C SER A 132 2.35 -5.18 -9.43
N LEU A 133 3.37 -4.98 -10.28
CA LEU A 133 4.69 -4.52 -9.87
C LEU A 133 4.66 -3.13 -9.24
N LYS A 134 4.00 -2.15 -9.88
CA LYS A 134 3.88 -0.79 -9.36
C LYS A 134 3.16 -0.74 -8.00
N ARG A 135 2.10 -1.55 -7.87
CA ARG A 135 1.38 -1.67 -6.60
C ARG A 135 2.23 -2.38 -5.54
N GLY A 136 2.94 -3.42 -5.92
CA GLY A 136 3.87 -4.17 -5.08
C GLY A 136 5.00 -3.30 -4.55
N GLU A 137 5.58 -2.44 -5.38
CA GLU A 137 6.59 -1.45 -5.02
C GLU A 137 6.06 -0.49 -3.95
N THR A 138 4.89 0.10 -4.20
CA THR A 138 4.25 1.02 -3.24
C THR A 138 4.03 0.34 -1.89
N LEU A 139 3.50 -0.89 -1.89
CA LEU A 139 3.23 -1.66 -0.68
C LEU A 139 4.53 -2.08 0.03
N PHE A 140 5.55 -2.51 -0.71
CA PHE A 140 6.85 -2.89 -0.17
C PHE A 140 7.53 -1.70 0.52
N ASN A 141 7.53 -0.53 -0.13
CA ASN A 141 8.09 0.69 0.44
C ASN A 141 7.32 1.15 1.69
N THR A 142 6.02 0.86 1.76
CA THR A 142 5.18 1.18 2.93
C THR A 142 5.42 0.23 4.11
N TYR A 143 5.50 -1.08 3.87
CA TYR A 143 5.47 -2.08 4.94
C TYR A 143 6.82 -2.76 5.23
N CYS A 144 7.71 -2.84 4.23
CA CYS A 144 8.90 -3.69 4.29
C CYS A 144 10.20 -2.88 4.31
N ALA A 145 10.28 -1.80 3.52
CA ALA A 145 11.52 -1.03 3.34
C ALA A 145 12.03 -0.37 4.63
N ALA A 146 11.15 -0.10 5.61
CA ALA A 146 11.55 0.43 6.91
C ALA A 146 12.59 -0.44 7.64
N CYS A 147 12.51 -1.77 7.49
CA CYS A 147 13.49 -2.70 8.07
C CYS A 147 14.45 -3.26 7.02
N HIS A 148 13.93 -3.58 5.83
CA HIS A 148 14.68 -4.31 4.80
C HIS A 148 15.36 -3.41 3.76
N GLY A 149 15.12 -2.10 3.78
CA GLY A 149 15.59 -1.16 2.76
C GLY A 149 14.77 -1.29 1.46
N GLU A 150 14.78 -0.25 0.64
CA GLU A 150 14.16 -0.28 -0.69
C GLU A 150 14.86 -1.28 -1.63
N ASP A 151 16.16 -1.49 -1.40
CA ASP A 151 17.03 -2.44 -2.10
C ASP A 151 16.94 -3.88 -1.56
N GLY A 152 16.27 -4.08 -0.42
CA GLY A 152 16.16 -5.38 0.25
C GLY A 152 17.45 -5.85 0.93
N LEU A 153 18.46 -4.98 1.11
CA LEU A 153 19.76 -5.34 1.72
C LEU A 153 19.80 -5.15 3.25
N SER A 154 18.73 -4.67 3.86
CA SER A 154 18.60 -4.44 5.30
C SER A 154 19.61 -3.46 5.88
N GLN A 155 20.07 -2.50 5.08
CA GLN A 155 20.93 -1.38 5.51
C GLN A 155 20.05 -0.21 5.95
N THR A 156 19.36 -0.36 7.08
CA THR A 156 18.39 0.64 7.59
C THR A 156 18.71 1.07 9.01
N VAL A 157 18.27 2.28 9.38
CA VAL A 157 18.37 2.79 10.76
C VAL A 157 17.68 1.87 11.78
N VAL A 158 16.65 1.12 11.37
CA VAL A 158 15.95 0.16 12.24
C VAL A 158 16.86 -1.02 12.58
N VAL A 159 17.62 -1.51 11.60
CA VAL A 159 18.61 -2.59 11.80
C VAL A 159 19.79 -2.09 12.63
N GLU A 160 20.29 -0.89 12.36
CA GLU A 160 21.37 -0.26 13.16
C GLU A 160 20.97 -0.09 14.63
N LYS A 161 19.69 0.18 14.90
CA LYS A 161 19.12 0.30 16.26
C LYS A 161 18.78 -1.03 16.93
N GLY A 162 19.14 -2.17 16.33
CA GLY A 162 19.10 -3.48 16.99
C GLY A 162 17.89 -4.35 16.65
N VAL A 163 17.11 -4.04 15.62
CA VAL A 163 16.07 -4.94 15.11
C VAL A 163 16.63 -5.73 13.92
N PRO A 164 17.08 -6.98 14.11
CA PRO A 164 17.74 -7.73 13.05
C PRO A 164 16.77 -8.09 11.92
N ALA A 165 17.13 -7.75 10.70
CA ALA A 165 16.42 -8.12 9.49
C ALA A 165 17.40 -8.75 8.49
N PRO A 166 17.21 -10.01 8.06
CA PRO A 166 18.05 -10.58 7.02
C PRO A 166 17.80 -9.86 5.68
N PRO A 167 18.81 -9.74 4.80
CA PRO A 167 18.61 -9.30 3.43
C PRO A 167 17.56 -10.19 2.75
N ILE A 168 16.50 -9.59 2.19
CA ILE A 168 15.42 -10.34 1.55
C ILE A 168 15.94 -11.03 0.27
N THR A 169 16.89 -10.40 -0.41
CA THR A 169 17.48 -10.88 -1.67
C THR A 169 18.10 -12.28 -1.55
N ALA A 170 18.54 -12.68 -0.35
CA ALA A 170 19.07 -14.02 -0.09
C ALA A 170 18.02 -15.14 -0.30
N PHE A 171 16.74 -14.85 -0.14
CA PHE A 171 15.66 -15.83 -0.30
C PHE A 171 15.22 -16.00 -1.76
N PHE A 172 15.63 -15.10 -2.67
CA PHE A 172 15.14 -15.11 -4.04
C PHE A 172 15.59 -16.31 -4.87
N GLN A 173 16.71 -16.94 -4.48
CA GLN A 173 17.26 -18.10 -5.18
C GLN A 173 16.64 -19.43 -4.72
N MET A 174 15.82 -19.42 -3.66
CA MET A 174 15.19 -20.65 -3.18
C MET A 174 14.08 -21.10 -4.16
N PRO A 175 13.95 -22.40 -4.49
CA PRO A 175 12.89 -22.88 -5.39
C PRO A 175 11.47 -22.53 -4.92
N THR A 176 11.31 -22.33 -3.62
CA THR A 176 10.05 -21.99 -2.94
C THR A 176 9.92 -20.50 -2.59
N ALA A 177 10.68 -19.60 -3.25
CA ALA A 177 10.76 -18.18 -2.87
C ALA A 177 9.39 -17.51 -2.79
N ALA A 178 8.56 -17.69 -3.82
CA ALA A 178 7.26 -17.02 -3.91
C ALA A 178 6.30 -17.38 -2.74
N PRO A 179 5.98 -18.67 -2.47
CA PRO A 179 5.17 -19.03 -1.31
C PRO A 179 5.86 -18.71 0.03
N HIS A 180 7.19 -18.83 0.11
CA HIS A 180 7.94 -18.48 1.32
C HIS A 180 7.76 -17.00 1.69
N LEU A 181 8.03 -16.09 0.74
CA LEU A 181 7.88 -14.65 0.93
C LEU A 181 6.43 -14.27 1.25
N TYR A 182 5.45 -14.86 0.54
CA TYR A 182 4.02 -14.65 0.83
C TYR A 182 3.69 -14.98 2.29
N ASN A 183 4.14 -16.15 2.77
CA ASN A 183 3.85 -16.58 4.13
C ASN A 183 4.66 -15.83 5.18
N LYS A 184 5.86 -15.35 4.85
CA LYS A 184 6.62 -14.48 5.73
C LYS A 184 5.91 -13.14 5.94
N ILE A 185 5.34 -12.55 4.89
CA ILE A 185 4.49 -11.36 5.01
C ILE A 185 3.24 -11.68 5.85
N LYS A 186 2.54 -12.80 5.55
CA LYS A 186 1.28 -13.17 6.21
C LYS A 186 1.44 -13.47 7.70
N TYR A 187 2.45 -14.24 8.08
CA TYR A 187 2.59 -14.80 9.42
C TYR A 187 3.73 -14.18 10.24
N GLY A 188 4.66 -13.48 9.59
CA GLY A 188 5.90 -13.05 10.21
C GLY A 188 6.79 -14.23 10.61
N SER A 189 7.84 -13.93 11.38
CA SER A 189 8.69 -14.90 12.07
C SER A 189 8.57 -14.82 13.60
N PHE A 190 7.83 -13.84 14.13
CA PHE A 190 7.68 -13.62 15.57
C PHE A 190 7.06 -14.78 16.35
N PHE A 191 6.26 -15.62 15.68
CA PHE A 191 5.59 -16.78 16.26
C PHE A 191 6.08 -18.12 15.66
N GLN A 192 7.24 -18.11 15.00
CA GLN A 192 7.88 -19.31 14.46
C GLN A 192 8.94 -19.82 15.45
N GLU A 193 9.33 -21.08 15.35
CA GLU A 193 10.44 -21.65 16.12
C GLU A 193 11.58 -22.04 15.16
N PRO A 194 12.81 -21.53 15.35
CA PRO A 194 13.20 -20.54 16.35
C PRO A 194 12.56 -19.17 16.08
N ARG A 195 12.33 -18.42 17.17
CA ARG A 195 11.68 -17.09 17.13
C ARG A 195 12.47 -16.10 16.28
N GLY A 196 11.82 -15.52 15.28
CA GLY A 196 12.33 -14.38 14.55
C GLY A 196 11.75 -13.05 15.03
N PHE A 197 12.22 -11.95 14.45
CA PHE A 197 11.84 -10.59 14.85
C PHE A 197 10.81 -9.93 13.93
N MET A 198 10.46 -10.56 12.80
CA MET A 198 9.51 -9.99 11.85
C MET A 198 8.08 -10.20 12.35
N PRO A 199 7.29 -9.12 12.56
CA PRO A 199 5.89 -9.24 12.94
C PRO A 199 5.03 -9.77 11.78
N SER A 200 3.80 -10.17 12.10
CA SER A 200 2.80 -10.54 11.09
C SER A 200 2.18 -9.31 10.46
N TYR A 201 2.09 -9.29 9.13
CA TYR A 201 1.39 -8.25 8.35
C TYR A 201 0.07 -8.77 7.74
N GLY A 202 -0.36 -9.98 8.09
CA GLY A 202 -1.55 -10.62 7.50
C GLY A 202 -2.86 -9.89 7.78
N ALA A 203 -2.94 -9.12 8.86
CA ALA A 203 -4.13 -8.32 9.21
C ALA A 203 -4.22 -7.01 8.41
N GLN A 204 -3.07 -6.45 8.04
CA GLN A 204 -2.95 -5.18 7.31
C GLN A 204 -2.96 -5.40 5.79
N THR A 205 -2.63 -6.61 5.32
CA THR A 205 -2.44 -6.90 3.89
C THR A 205 -3.42 -7.96 3.39
N SER A 206 -4.08 -7.67 2.26
CA SER A 206 -4.91 -8.65 1.56
C SER A 206 -4.06 -9.70 0.82
N VAL A 207 -4.70 -10.79 0.39
CA VAL A 207 -4.06 -11.85 -0.43
C VAL A 207 -3.43 -11.25 -1.69
N ARG A 208 -4.11 -10.31 -2.35
CA ARG A 208 -3.60 -9.64 -3.54
C ARG A 208 -2.40 -8.75 -3.22
N ASP A 209 -2.44 -8.00 -2.11
CA ASP A 209 -1.34 -7.12 -1.69
C ASP A 209 -0.05 -7.91 -1.49
N ARG A 210 -0.17 -9.06 -0.83
CA ARG A 210 0.95 -9.98 -0.62
C ARG A 210 1.53 -10.50 -1.92
N TRP A 211 0.69 -10.89 -2.88
CA TRP A 211 1.17 -11.34 -4.18
C TRP A 211 1.75 -10.22 -5.05
N ASP A 212 1.19 -9.01 -4.99
CA ASP A 212 1.75 -7.85 -5.67
C ASP A 212 3.16 -7.52 -5.11
N MET A 213 3.34 -7.53 -3.78
CA MET A 213 4.67 -7.38 -3.16
C MET A 213 5.63 -8.50 -3.55
N VAL A 214 5.18 -9.76 -3.58
CA VAL A 214 6.02 -10.89 -4.02
C VAL A 214 6.40 -10.75 -5.50
N ASN A 215 5.48 -10.35 -6.37
CA ASN A 215 5.75 -10.10 -7.77
C ASN A 215 6.80 -8.99 -7.93
N TYR A 216 6.68 -7.89 -7.17
CA TYR A 216 7.68 -6.82 -7.16
C TYR A 216 9.04 -7.32 -6.70
N MET A 217 9.13 -7.99 -5.54
CA MET A 217 10.38 -8.55 -5.01
C MET A 217 11.08 -9.50 -5.99
N MET A 218 10.30 -10.28 -6.75
CA MET A 218 10.82 -11.28 -7.69
C MET A 218 11.05 -10.73 -9.10
N SER A 219 10.85 -9.43 -9.31
CA SER A 219 11.02 -8.79 -10.60
C SER A 219 12.43 -8.23 -10.79
N ASP A 220 12.83 -8.05 -12.04
CA ASP A 220 14.08 -7.38 -12.38
C ASP A 220 14.10 -5.89 -11.99
N THR A 221 12.95 -5.31 -11.64
CA THR A 221 12.83 -3.92 -11.21
C THR A 221 13.05 -3.72 -9.71
N PHE A 222 13.09 -4.80 -8.92
CA PHE A 222 13.26 -4.72 -7.48
C PHE A 222 14.57 -4.02 -7.08
N GLY A 223 14.49 -3.12 -6.10
CA GLY A 223 15.66 -2.48 -5.49
C GLY A 223 16.45 -1.54 -6.39
N LYS A 224 15.99 -1.28 -7.62
CA LYS A 224 16.64 -0.35 -8.55
C LYS A 224 16.29 1.10 -8.31
N GLY A 225 15.32 1.38 -7.43
CA GLY A 225 14.85 2.71 -7.06
C GLY A 225 14.24 3.49 -8.23
N SER A 226 13.38 4.44 -7.92
CA SER A 226 12.83 5.45 -8.83
C SER A 226 13.87 6.50 -9.25
N SER A 227 15.13 6.09 -9.44
CA SER A 227 16.19 6.94 -9.97
C SER A 227 16.17 6.89 -11.51
N GLN A 228 15.11 7.45 -12.09
CA GLN A 228 15.09 7.99 -13.46
C GLN A 228 14.32 9.30 -13.48
#